data_AF-A0AAU2J3R2-F1
#
_entry.id   AF-A0AAU2J3R2-F1
#
_cell.length_a   1.000
_cell.length_b   1.000
_cell.length_c   1.000
_cell.angle_alpha   90.00
_cell.angle_beta   90.00
_cell.angle_gamma   90.00
#
_symmetry.space_group_name_H-M   'P 1'
#
loop_
_entity.id
_entity.type
_entity.pdbx_description
1 polymer ?
#
loop_
_entity_poly.entity_id
_entity_poly.type
_entity_poly.pdbx_seq_one_letter_code
_entity_poly.pdbx_strand_id
1 'polypeptide(L)'
;MSELTLTVMRLGFLAVLWLFVIVAVQVIRSDLFGTRVTQRGSRRSASDARPQQARQSAAAPPQQRQQPGRQRRGAPTKLVVSEGTLTGTTVALQGQTITLGRAHDSTIVLDDDYASSRHARIYPDRDGQWIVEDLGSTNGTYLDRTRLTTPTPVPLGAPIRIGKTVIELRK
;
A
#
# COMPACT_ATOMS: atom_id res chain seq x y z
N MET A 1 -27.58 15.27 50.13
CA MET A 1 -27.54 14.70 48.77
C MET A 1 -27.68 13.20 48.92
N SER A 2 -28.63 12.57 48.21
CA SER A 2 -28.94 11.15 48.39
C SER A 2 -27.78 10.27 47.93
N GLU A 3 -27.48 9.19 48.65
CA GLU A 3 -26.44 8.21 48.27
C GLU A 3 -26.66 7.64 46.86
N LEU A 4 -27.92 7.62 46.43
CA LEU A 4 -28.34 7.24 45.10
C LEU A 4 -27.73 8.17 44.02
N THR A 5 -27.65 9.48 44.26
CA THR A 5 -27.04 10.44 43.32
C THR A 5 -25.54 10.21 43.17
N LEU A 6 -24.83 9.93 44.27
CA LEU A 6 -23.39 9.63 44.24
C LEU A 6 -23.09 8.31 43.52
N THR A 7 -23.95 7.30 43.72
CA THR A 7 -23.83 6.00 43.05
C THR A 7 -24.07 6.13 41.55
N VAL A 8 -25.09 6.89 41.14
CA VAL A 8 -25.38 7.17 39.74
C VAL A 8 -24.25 7.95 39.07
N MET A 9 -23.66 8.95 39.73
CA MET A 9 -22.50 9.68 39.20
C MET A 9 -21.27 8.77 39.01
N ARG A 10 -20.97 7.90 39.98
CA ARG A 10 -19.83 6.95 39.88
C ARG A 10 -20.01 5.97 38.72
N LEU A 11 -21.20 5.40 38.57
CA LEU A 11 -21.51 4.50 37.46
C LEU A 11 -21.47 5.22 36.11
N GLY A 12 -21.99 6.45 36.05
CA GLY A 12 -21.92 7.29 34.85
C GLY A 12 -20.48 7.60 34.43
N PHE A 13 -19.64 8.00 35.37
CA PHE A 13 -18.21 8.25 35.11
C PHE A 13 -17.50 7.00 34.60
N LEU A 14 -17.75 5.85 35.23
CA LEU A 14 -17.15 4.58 34.82
C LEU A 14 -17.60 4.15 33.43
N ALA A 15 -18.87 4.37 33.07
CA ALA A 15 -19.40 4.10 31.74
C ALA A 15 -18.76 5.01 30.66
N VAL A 16 -18.57 6.31 30.95
CA VAL A 16 -17.89 7.24 30.04
C VAL A 16 -16.43 6.85 29.84
N LEU A 17 -15.74 6.45 30.92
CA LEU A 17 -14.34 6.00 30.85
C LEU A 17 -14.24 4.71 30.03
N TRP A 18 -15.15 3.76 30.24
CA TRP A 18 -15.21 2.54 29.43
C TRP A 18 -15.53 2.81 27.95
N LEU A 19 -16.45 3.74 27.66
CA LEU A 19 -16.74 4.17 26.29
C LEU A 19 -15.49 4.76 25.63
N PHE A 20 -14.76 5.62 26.34
CA PHE A 20 -13.52 6.20 25.85
C PHE A 20 -12.47 5.12 25.54
N VAL A 21 -12.30 4.13 26.42
CA VAL A 21 -11.40 2.99 26.20
C VAL A 21 -11.82 2.17 24.98
N ILE A 22 -13.12 1.88 24.83
CA ILE A 22 -13.65 1.14 23.68
C ILE A 22 -13.39 1.91 22.38
N VAL A 23 -13.67 3.22 22.34
CA VAL A 23 -13.43 4.07 21.17
C VAL A 23 -11.94 4.12 20.83
N ALA A 24 -11.07 4.29 21.83
CA ALA A 24 -9.62 4.29 21.63
C ALA A 24 -9.13 2.97 21.03
N VAL A 25 -9.58 1.83 21.58
CA VAL A 25 -9.26 0.50 21.05
C VAL A 25 -9.84 0.30 19.64
N GLN A 26 -11.05 0.80 19.38
CA GLN A 26 -11.68 0.72 18.06
C GLN A 26 -10.93 1.53 17.02
N VAL A 27 -10.41 2.72 17.36
CA VAL A 27 -9.59 3.56 16.47
C VAL A 27 -8.24 2.88 16.18
N ILE A 28 -7.57 2.36 17.21
CA ILE A 28 -6.33 1.60 17.05
C ILE A 28 -6.58 0.36 16.15
N ARG A 29 -7.70 -0.34 16.35
CA ARG A 29 -8.08 -1.46 15.49
C ARG A 29 -8.49 -1.01 14.08
N SER A 30 -9.13 0.14 13.89
CA SER A 30 -9.47 0.61 12.54
C SER A 30 -8.22 1.02 11.75
N ASP A 31 -7.21 1.55 12.44
CA ASP A 31 -5.94 1.92 11.80
C ASP A 31 -5.07 0.69 11.48
N LEU A 32 -5.22 -0.39 12.25
CA LEU A 32 -4.53 -1.66 12.02
C LEU A 32 -5.28 -2.61 11.06
N PHE A 33 -6.61 -2.58 11.05
CA PHE A 33 -7.48 -3.48 10.28
C PHE A 33 -8.28 -2.77 9.17
N GLY A 34 -7.93 -1.51 8.87
CA GLY A 34 -8.59 -0.62 7.89
C GLY A 34 -8.49 -1.05 6.43
N THR A 35 -8.11 -2.30 6.14
CA THR A 35 -8.32 -2.92 4.83
C THR A 35 -9.11 -4.20 5.02
N ARG A 36 -10.39 -4.06 5.40
CA ARG A 36 -11.38 -5.10 5.13
C ARG A 36 -11.47 -5.25 3.62
N VAL A 37 -10.76 -6.25 3.08
CA VAL A 37 -11.00 -6.79 1.75
C VAL A 37 -12.42 -7.34 1.77
N THR A 38 -13.37 -6.55 1.27
CA THR A 38 -14.69 -7.03 0.91
C THR A 38 -14.52 -7.99 -0.26
N GLN A 39 -14.33 -9.27 0.07
CA GLN A 39 -14.48 -10.36 -0.86
C GLN A 39 -15.98 -10.52 -1.15
N ARG A 40 -16.55 -9.64 -1.99
CA ARG A 40 -17.88 -9.89 -2.55
C ARG A 40 -17.70 -10.79 -3.76
N GLY A 41 -17.84 -12.08 -3.48
CA GLY A 41 -17.82 -13.16 -4.46
C GLY A 41 -18.76 -12.87 -5.63
N SER A 42 -18.19 -13.02 -6.82
CA SER A 42 -18.90 -13.39 -8.03
C SER A 42 -19.80 -14.60 -7.75
N ARG A 43 -21.12 -14.39 -7.82
CA ARG A 43 -22.11 -15.44 -8.06
C ARG A 43 -23.40 -14.80 -8.55
N ARG A 44 -23.58 -14.84 -9.87
CA ARG A 44 -24.71 -15.49 -10.58
C ARG A 44 -24.99 -14.75 -11.89
N SER A 45 -24.47 -15.35 -12.96
CA SER A 45 -25.03 -15.29 -14.31
C SER A 45 -26.46 -15.86 -14.30
N ALA A 46 -27.38 -15.26 -15.05
CA ALA A 46 -28.37 -15.95 -15.90
C ALA A 46 -29.33 -14.94 -16.52
N SER A 47 -29.06 -14.54 -17.76
CA SER A 47 -30.12 -14.15 -18.70
C SER A 47 -29.70 -14.62 -20.09
N ASP A 48 -30.38 -15.68 -20.51
CA ASP A 48 -30.68 -16.16 -21.86
C ASP A 48 -29.96 -15.54 -23.07
N ALA A 49 -29.28 -16.41 -23.84
CA ALA A 49 -29.72 -16.77 -25.19
C ALA A 49 -28.71 -17.74 -25.83
N ARG A 50 -29.24 -18.79 -26.47
CA ARG A 50 -28.53 -19.81 -27.27
C ARG A 50 -29.07 -19.74 -28.72
N PRO A 51 -28.53 -20.49 -29.70
CA PRO A 51 -27.56 -20.02 -30.68
C PRO A 51 -28.06 -20.09 -32.15
N GLN A 52 -27.39 -19.41 -33.09
CA GLN A 52 -27.42 -19.72 -34.54
C GLN A 52 -26.17 -19.09 -35.20
N GLN A 53 -25.19 -19.91 -35.59
CA GLN A 53 -24.99 -20.45 -36.94
C GLN A 53 -24.45 -19.45 -37.99
N ALA A 54 -23.17 -19.68 -38.30
CA ALA A 54 -22.62 -19.88 -39.65
C ALA A 54 -22.23 -18.67 -40.53
N ARG A 55 -21.06 -18.90 -41.17
CA ARG A 55 -20.51 -18.30 -42.41
C ARG A 55 -19.82 -16.94 -42.23
N GLN A 56 -18.72 -16.61 -42.90
CA GLN A 56 -17.71 -17.29 -43.70
C GLN A 56 -16.63 -16.20 -43.93
N SER A 57 -15.37 -16.62 -43.96
CA SER A 57 -14.29 -16.12 -44.83
C SER A 57 -14.22 -14.65 -45.26
N ALA A 58 -13.08 -14.02 -44.92
CA ALA A 58 -12.08 -13.45 -45.84
C ALA A 58 -11.61 -12.01 -45.53
N ALA A 59 -10.31 -11.81 -45.79
CA ALA A 59 -9.55 -10.57 -45.94
C ALA A 59 -8.94 -9.91 -44.68
N ALA A 60 -7.60 -9.91 -44.65
CA ALA A 60 -6.72 -9.28 -43.65
C ALA A 60 -6.72 -7.74 -43.72
N PRO A 61 -6.38 -7.05 -42.62
CA PRO A 61 -5.04 -6.46 -42.46
C PRO A 61 -4.32 -6.97 -41.19
N PRO A 62 -3.02 -6.65 -40.97
CA PRO A 62 -2.20 -7.34 -39.98
C PRO A 62 -2.78 -7.16 -38.59
N GLN A 63 -3.19 -8.28 -38.00
CA GLN A 63 -3.50 -8.40 -36.60
C GLN A 63 -2.28 -7.89 -35.83
N GLN A 64 -2.40 -6.70 -35.24
CA GLN A 64 -1.71 -6.39 -34.01
C GLN A 64 -2.09 -7.54 -33.07
N ARG A 65 -1.20 -8.53 -32.99
CA ARG A 65 -1.22 -9.54 -31.95
C ARG A 65 -1.23 -8.76 -30.65
N GLN A 66 -2.41 -8.54 -30.08
CA GLN A 66 -2.56 -8.27 -28.66
C GLN A 66 -1.94 -9.49 -28.00
N GLN A 67 -0.65 -9.38 -27.68
CA GLN A 67 0.12 -10.43 -27.02
C GLN A 67 -0.52 -10.62 -25.64
N PRO A 68 -1.18 -11.77 -25.38
CA PRO A 68 -1.44 -12.14 -24.01
C PRO A 68 -0.10 -12.65 -23.47
N GLY A 69 0.46 -11.96 -22.47
CA GLY A 69 1.66 -12.45 -21.79
C GLY A 69 2.98 -11.83 -22.24
N ARG A 70 3.07 -10.49 -22.28
CA ARG A 70 4.31 -9.86 -21.80
C ARG A 70 4.32 -9.95 -20.27
N GLN A 71 4.42 -11.19 -19.79
CA GLN A 71 4.66 -11.49 -18.40
C GLN A 71 6.04 -10.93 -18.08
N ARG A 72 6.05 -9.66 -17.62
CA ARG A 72 7.02 -9.02 -16.74
C ARG A 72 8.46 -9.53 -16.88
N ARG A 73 9.03 -9.55 -18.10
CA ARG A 73 10.47 -9.74 -18.29
C ARG A 73 11.17 -8.45 -17.84
N GLY A 74 11.31 -8.29 -16.54
CA GLY A 74 11.81 -7.07 -15.90
C GLY A 74 10.88 -6.44 -14.88
N ALA A 75 9.99 -7.19 -14.21
CA ALA A 75 9.41 -6.65 -12.97
C ALA A 75 10.44 -6.66 -11.84
N PRO A 76 10.44 -5.65 -10.96
CA PRO A 76 11.23 -5.69 -9.75
C PRO A 76 10.85 -6.86 -8.85
N THR A 77 11.86 -7.54 -8.31
CA THR A 77 11.72 -8.71 -7.42
C THR A 77 12.17 -8.39 -6.01
N LYS A 78 13.03 -7.39 -5.84
CA LYS A 78 13.59 -7.00 -4.55
C LYS A 78 13.80 -5.50 -4.46
N LEU A 79 13.62 -4.95 -3.27
CA LEU A 79 14.00 -3.59 -2.91
C LEU A 79 15.31 -3.67 -2.15
N VAL A 80 16.30 -2.90 -2.57
CA VAL A 80 17.64 -2.89 -1.97
C VAL A 80 17.93 -1.51 -1.44
N VAL A 81 18.43 -1.42 -0.21
CA VAL A 81 19.00 -0.19 0.34
C VAL A 81 20.42 -0.04 -0.20
N SER A 82 20.64 0.94 -1.06
CA SER A 82 21.95 1.21 -1.68
C SER A 82 22.82 2.15 -0.84
N GLU A 83 22.21 3.05 -0.07
CA GLU A 83 22.93 3.99 0.81
C GLU A 83 22.20 4.18 2.14
N GLY A 84 22.94 4.52 3.20
CA GLY A 84 22.43 4.78 4.55
C GLY A 84 22.88 3.74 5.58
N THR A 85 22.35 3.84 6.79
CA THR A 85 22.67 2.93 7.92
C THR A 85 22.29 1.49 7.64
N LEU A 86 21.29 1.27 6.78
CA LEU A 86 20.78 -0.05 6.39
C LEU A 86 21.33 -0.57 5.06
N THR A 87 22.43 0.00 4.55
CA THR A 87 23.02 -0.40 3.27
C THR A 87 23.21 -1.92 3.17
N GLY A 88 22.76 -2.51 2.06
CA GLY A 88 22.79 -3.96 1.82
C GLY A 88 21.53 -4.70 2.25
N THR A 89 20.64 -4.06 3.01
CA THR A 89 19.33 -4.63 3.36
C THR A 89 18.51 -4.85 2.09
N THR A 90 17.96 -6.04 1.94
CA THR A 90 17.16 -6.44 0.77
C THR A 90 15.82 -6.99 1.22
N VAL A 91 14.73 -6.48 0.66
CA VAL A 91 13.36 -6.93 0.95
C VAL A 91 12.74 -7.48 -0.33
N ALA A 92 12.11 -8.66 -0.24
CA ALA A 92 11.44 -9.27 -1.39
C ALA A 92 10.14 -8.54 -1.73
N LEU A 93 9.97 -8.18 -3.01
CA LEU A 93 8.80 -7.52 -3.55
C LEU A 93 7.75 -8.58 -3.92
N GLN A 94 7.07 -9.16 -2.93
CA GLN A 94 6.09 -10.25 -3.12
C GLN A 94 4.68 -9.74 -3.44
N GLY A 95 4.57 -8.60 -4.12
CA GLY A 95 3.28 -7.97 -4.43
C GLY A 95 2.56 -7.39 -3.20
N GLN A 96 3.28 -7.20 -2.09
CA GLN A 96 2.78 -6.56 -0.88
C GLN A 96 3.20 -5.09 -0.82
N THR A 97 2.42 -4.28 -0.12
CA THR A 97 2.82 -2.90 0.21
C THR A 97 3.98 -2.92 1.19
N ILE A 98 5.03 -2.19 0.86
CA ILE A 98 6.20 -1.96 1.71
C ILE A 98 6.10 -0.55 2.29
N THR A 99 6.16 -0.44 3.61
CA THR A 99 6.17 0.85 4.30
C THR A 99 7.59 1.22 4.72
N LEU A 100 7.92 2.51 4.59
CA LEU A 100 9.22 3.09 4.92
C LEU A 100 9.04 4.24 5.91
N GLY A 101 9.79 4.19 7.00
CA GLY A 101 9.75 5.23 8.02
C GLY A 101 10.43 4.80 9.31
N ARG A 102 10.50 5.70 10.28
CA ARG A 102 11.13 5.46 11.59
C ARG A 102 10.30 4.58 12.52
N ALA A 103 9.00 4.45 12.25
CA ALA A 103 8.14 3.67 13.12
C ALA A 103 8.52 2.19 13.04
N HIS A 104 8.50 1.52 14.19
CA HIS A 104 8.86 0.11 14.32
C HIS A 104 7.88 -0.83 13.61
N ASP A 105 6.71 -0.34 13.19
CA ASP A 105 5.73 -1.05 12.37
C ASP A 105 5.97 -0.89 10.86
N SER A 106 7.02 -0.16 10.45
CA SER A 106 7.41 -0.04 9.04
C SER A 106 8.13 -1.30 8.57
N THR A 107 7.86 -1.73 7.33
CA THR A 107 8.56 -2.88 6.73
C THR A 107 10.07 -2.63 6.66
N ILE A 108 10.46 -1.40 6.36
CA ILE A 108 11.85 -0.94 6.44
C ILE A 108 11.87 0.18 7.47
N VAL A 109 12.39 -0.16 8.66
CA VAL A 109 12.53 0.78 9.77
C VAL A 109 13.77 1.63 9.54
N LEU A 110 13.59 2.88 9.14
CA LEU A 110 14.67 3.81 8.87
C LEU A 110 15.19 4.41 10.18
N ASP A 111 16.45 4.15 10.52
CA ASP A 111 17.13 4.84 11.62
C ASP A 111 17.75 6.14 11.09
N ASP A 112 16.88 7.12 10.84
CA ASP A 112 17.24 8.42 10.28
C ASP A 112 16.34 9.54 10.82
N ASP A 113 16.93 10.55 11.46
CA ASP A 113 16.22 11.72 11.98
C ASP A 113 15.49 12.53 10.91
N TYR A 114 15.94 12.44 9.65
CA TYR A 114 15.27 13.09 8.51
C TYR A 114 14.09 12.28 7.94
N ALA A 115 13.91 11.04 8.39
CA ALA A 115 12.72 10.26 8.07
C ALA A 115 11.58 10.59 9.05
N SER A 116 10.35 10.36 8.60
CA SER A 116 9.15 10.51 9.44
C SER A 116 8.73 9.12 9.92
N SER A 117 7.92 9.04 10.97
CA SER A 117 7.45 7.75 11.51
C SER A 117 6.83 6.87 10.42
N ARG A 118 5.93 7.44 9.62
CA ARG A 118 5.41 6.86 8.37
C ARG A 118 5.75 7.82 7.25
N HIS A 119 6.84 7.56 6.53
CA HIS A 119 7.39 8.53 5.58
C HIS A 119 6.86 8.28 4.16
N ALA A 120 6.99 7.06 3.67
CA ALA A 120 6.56 6.67 2.34
C ALA A 120 6.05 5.24 2.31
N ARG A 121 5.31 4.91 1.26
CA ARG A 121 4.96 3.52 0.95
C ARG A 121 5.22 3.21 -0.52
N ILE A 122 5.56 1.95 -0.77
CA ILE A 122 5.77 1.39 -2.10
C ILE A 122 4.78 0.24 -2.26
N TYR A 123 3.92 0.28 -3.28
CA TYR A 123 2.89 -0.72 -3.51
C TYR A 123 2.74 -1.05 -4.99
N PRO A 124 2.31 -2.27 -5.36
CA PRO A 124 1.97 -2.58 -6.73
C PRO A 124 0.59 -2.02 -7.08
N ASP A 125 0.48 -1.36 -8.24
CA ASP A 125 -0.82 -0.99 -8.81
C ASP A 125 -1.53 -2.21 -9.43
N ARG A 126 -2.75 -2.03 -9.96
CA ARG A 126 -3.56 -3.05 -10.62
C ARG A 126 -2.84 -3.72 -11.79
N ASP A 127 -2.00 -2.97 -12.50
CA ASP A 127 -1.16 -3.48 -13.60
C ASP A 127 0.16 -4.12 -13.08
N GLY A 128 0.40 -4.02 -11.77
CA GLY A 128 1.59 -4.41 -11.02
C GLY A 128 2.87 -3.68 -11.41
N GLN A 129 2.71 -2.42 -11.81
CA GLN A 129 3.77 -1.43 -11.70
C GLN A 129 3.94 -1.05 -10.23
N TRP A 130 5.19 -0.87 -9.80
CA TRP A 130 5.46 -0.41 -8.44
C TRP A 130 5.32 1.10 -8.37
N ILE A 131 4.50 1.58 -7.45
CA ILE A 131 4.24 2.99 -7.20
C ILE A 131 4.85 3.36 -5.87
N VAL A 132 5.51 4.51 -5.79
CA VAL A 132 5.93 5.14 -4.54
C VAL A 132 5.05 6.35 -4.25
N GLU A 133 4.64 6.46 -3.00
CA GLU A 133 3.80 7.53 -2.49
C GLU A 133 4.38 8.04 -1.17
N ASP A 134 4.51 9.36 -1.08
CA ASP A 134 4.87 10.07 0.15
C ASP A 134 3.63 10.21 1.05
N LEU A 135 3.77 9.90 2.33
CA LEU A 135 2.66 9.90 3.30
C LEU A 135 2.55 11.22 4.07
N GLY A 136 2.95 12.34 3.46
CA GLY A 136 2.99 13.65 4.09
C GLY A 136 4.22 13.82 4.98
N SER A 137 5.37 13.34 4.51
CA SER A 137 6.61 13.44 5.26
C SER A 137 7.11 14.89 5.35
N THR A 138 7.84 15.20 6.43
CA THR A 138 8.32 16.56 6.68
C THR A 138 9.36 17.00 5.63
N ASN A 139 10.32 16.14 5.32
CA ASN A 139 11.40 16.44 4.39
C ASN A 139 11.07 16.05 2.93
N GLY A 140 10.03 15.24 2.73
CA GLY A 140 9.65 14.72 1.41
C GLY A 140 10.45 13.49 0.99
N THR A 141 9.82 12.70 0.13
CA THR A 141 10.45 11.61 -0.62
C THR A 141 10.93 12.12 -1.98
N TYR A 142 12.09 11.65 -2.45
CA TYR A 142 12.64 12.01 -3.76
C TYR A 142 12.81 10.78 -4.64
N LEU A 143 12.46 10.87 -5.93
CA LEU A 143 12.73 9.87 -6.96
C LEU A 143 13.61 10.50 -8.04
N ASP A 144 14.79 9.92 -8.27
CA ASP A 144 15.78 10.42 -9.23
C ASP A 144 15.97 11.96 -9.15
N ARG A 145 16.21 12.44 -7.92
CA ARG A 145 16.40 13.86 -7.53
C ARG A 145 15.14 14.74 -7.57
N THR A 146 14.01 14.26 -8.08
CA THR A 146 12.75 15.01 -8.10
C THR A 146 11.95 14.72 -6.85
N ARG A 147 11.47 15.75 -6.14
CA ARG A 147 10.61 15.58 -4.97
C ARG A 147 9.24 15.06 -5.42
N LEU A 148 8.75 14.02 -4.76
CA LEU A 148 7.41 13.52 -5.02
C LEU A 148 6.35 14.48 -4.48
N THR A 149 5.33 14.68 -5.29
CA THR A 149 4.10 15.42 -4.93
C THR A 149 2.85 14.56 -5.12
N THR A 150 2.93 13.52 -5.96
CA THR A 150 1.85 12.58 -6.24
C THR A 150 2.40 11.14 -6.28
N PRO A 151 1.53 10.12 -6.10
CA PRO A 151 1.93 8.74 -6.29
C PRO A 151 2.53 8.53 -7.68
N THR A 152 3.78 8.07 -7.74
CA THR A 152 4.58 8.03 -8.97
C THR A 152 5.11 6.62 -9.23
N PRO A 153 5.03 6.10 -10.48
CA PRO A 153 5.65 4.84 -10.84
C PRO A 153 7.17 4.86 -10.64
N VAL A 154 7.71 3.78 -10.09
CA VAL A 154 9.15 3.63 -9.81
C VAL A 154 9.79 2.78 -10.89
N PRO A 155 10.69 3.34 -11.72
CA PRO A 155 11.47 2.56 -12.67
C PRO A 155 12.45 1.62 -11.95
N LEU A 156 12.79 0.52 -12.59
CA LEU A 156 13.88 -0.36 -12.13
C LEU A 156 15.20 0.41 -12.02
N GLY A 157 15.88 0.24 -10.89
CA GLY A 157 17.17 0.87 -10.60
C GLY A 157 17.08 2.37 -10.31
N ALA A 158 15.89 2.98 -10.34
CA ALA A 158 15.74 4.38 -9.99
C ALA A 158 15.95 4.57 -8.47
N PRO A 159 16.80 5.52 -8.05
CA PRO A 159 17.05 5.78 -6.65
C PRO A 159 15.87 6.57 -6.06
N ILE A 160 15.27 5.99 -5.02
CA ILE A 160 14.33 6.67 -4.12
C ILE A 160 15.14 7.10 -2.90
N ARG A 161 15.13 8.39 -2.59
CA ARG A 161 15.83 8.94 -1.42
C ARG A 161 14.84 9.41 -0.37
N ILE A 162 15.07 8.94 0.86
CA ILE A 162 14.36 9.33 2.08
C ILE A 162 15.42 9.75 3.09
N GLY A 163 15.51 11.05 3.37
CA GLY A 163 16.58 11.59 4.22
C GLY A 163 17.96 11.22 3.69
N LYS A 164 18.72 10.46 4.49
CA LYS A 164 20.06 9.91 4.23
C LYS A 164 20.04 8.50 3.63
N THR A 165 18.86 7.89 3.52
CA THR A 165 18.72 6.52 2.99
C THR A 165 18.35 6.57 1.52
N VAL A 166 19.04 5.78 0.70
CA VAL A 166 18.70 5.57 -0.72
C VAL A 166 18.31 4.11 -0.92
N ILE A 167 17.18 3.91 -1.59
CA ILE A 167 16.61 2.60 -1.91
C ILE A 167 16.30 2.51 -3.39
N GLU A 168 16.46 1.32 -3.95
CA GLU A 168 16.27 1.04 -5.37
C GLU A 168 15.50 -0.26 -5.57
N LEU A 169 14.66 -0.28 -6.59
CA LEU A 169 14.00 -1.51 -7.04
C LEU A 169 14.92 -2.28 -7.99
N ARG A 170 15.23 -3.53 -7.64
CA ARG A 170 16.12 -4.41 -8.42
C ARG A 170 15.44 -5.74 -8.78
N LYS A 171 16.08 -6.46 -9.69
CA LYS A 171 15.70 -7.82 -10.13
C LYS A 171 16.53 -8.90 -9.45
#